data_AF-A0A5C2S6U9-F1
#
_entry.id   AF-A0A5C2S6U9-F1
#
_cell.length_a   1.000
_cell.length_b   1.000
_cell.length_c   1.000
_cell.angle_alpha   90.00
_cell.angle_beta   90.00
_cell.angle_gamma   90.00
#
_symmetry.space_group_name_H-M   'P 1'
#
loop_
_entity.id
_entity.type
_entity.pdbx_description
1 polymer ?
#
loop_
_entity_poly.entity_id
_entity_poly.type
_entity_poly.pdbx_seq_one_letter_code
_entity_poly.pdbx_strand_id
1 'polypeptide(L)'
;MLVRLGKKVAALSYTIRSTASSLVTKEDSVPHPSPVPRFADWRERDDIIVWNRRHDLDLEATTWIQTCTLDDDLRSSLVSIIPDLQPDRAILLVFSILANRLHLSTPTLMNRVQERSCSELLRDAGMRFSKRSRTRTCDMLLKLLECVPPHNDPSKLGALDLLWTIWEFCLGACFAQDQDTLLYQSVLNGVAALLSEGNPFRLRRAALNILYESTHAWTFLYCPAAIGNVITFARACYHHQTPDMFLKASAVALHLSARLNWDLPYNETRAFHRPQLQALLRDLSRFLIQCNEDGVRHEERGANKLVYGLALLAEKDGELVGAILPDVLLEGVKLGLIDLSHEEHLRLRGMQEKWPQRGVRSWTR
;
A
#
# COMPACT_ATOMS: atom_id res chain seq x y z
N MET A 1 -22.41 -14.64 13.36
CA MET A 1 -21.16 -14.85 14.14
C MET A 1 -20.98 -13.78 15.23
N LEU A 2 -21.40 -12.53 15.00
CA LEU A 2 -21.50 -11.46 16.03
C LEU A 2 -22.48 -11.73 17.19
N VAL A 3 -23.55 -12.51 16.97
CA VAL A 3 -24.47 -12.97 18.05
C VAL A 3 -23.81 -14.01 18.99
N ARG A 4 -22.76 -14.70 18.56
CA ARG A 4 -22.03 -15.68 19.40
C ARG A 4 -20.95 -15.04 20.27
N LEU A 5 -20.44 -13.87 19.89
CA LEU A 5 -19.57 -13.04 20.75
C LEU A 5 -20.38 -12.27 21.80
N GLY A 6 -21.60 -11.81 21.47
CA GLY A 6 -22.48 -11.12 22.41
C GLY A 6 -22.88 -11.94 23.64
N LYS A 7 -23.05 -13.28 23.52
CA LYS A 7 -23.40 -14.14 24.67
C LYS A 7 -22.24 -14.39 25.65
N LYS A 8 -20.99 -14.26 25.22
CA LYS A 8 -19.82 -14.39 26.13
C LYS A 8 -19.43 -13.07 26.79
N VAL A 9 -19.69 -11.92 26.14
CA VAL A 9 -19.43 -10.59 26.70
C VAL A 9 -20.49 -10.17 27.73
N ALA A 10 -21.74 -10.62 27.58
CA ALA A 10 -22.80 -10.40 28.58
C ALA A 10 -22.51 -11.04 29.95
N ALA A 11 -21.80 -12.17 29.98
CA ALA A 11 -21.40 -12.83 31.23
C ALA A 11 -20.27 -12.08 31.98
N LEU A 12 -19.48 -11.26 31.27
CA LEU A 12 -18.35 -10.50 31.83
C LEU A 12 -18.73 -9.09 32.30
N SER A 13 -19.82 -8.52 31.77
CA SER A 13 -20.36 -7.23 32.24
C SER A 13 -20.90 -7.29 33.68
N TYR A 14 -21.22 -8.49 34.17
CA TYR A 14 -21.69 -8.69 35.54
C TYR A 14 -20.56 -8.58 36.58
N THR A 15 -19.31 -8.88 36.19
CA THR A 15 -18.15 -8.86 37.10
C THR A 15 -17.63 -7.44 37.36
N ILE A 16 -17.82 -6.51 36.41
CA ILE A 16 -17.34 -5.12 36.52
C ILE A 16 -18.26 -4.27 37.43
N ARG A 17 -19.54 -4.65 37.62
CA ARG A 17 -20.45 -3.96 38.56
C ARG A 17 -20.12 -4.18 40.04
N SER A 18 -19.26 -5.14 40.39
CA SER A 18 -18.93 -5.45 41.80
C SER A 18 -17.86 -4.54 42.40
N THR A 19 -17.11 -3.77 41.61
CA THR A 19 -15.96 -2.96 42.09
C THR A 19 -16.16 -1.45 41.99
N ALA A 20 -17.30 -0.97 41.50
CA ALA A 20 -17.60 0.46 41.34
C ALA A 20 -18.72 0.96 42.27
N SER A 21 -18.82 0.41 43.48
CA SER A 21 -19.78 0.86 44.51
C SER A 21 -19.07 1.24 45.81
N SER A 22 -18.12 2.18 45.71
CA SER A 22 -17.74 3.00 46.86
C SER A 22 -17.04 4.26 46.35
N LEU A 23 -17.72 5.40 46.50
CA LEU A 23 -17.21 6.79 46.58
C LEU A 23 -18.10 7.75 45.79
N VAL A 24 -19.19 8.23 46.40
CA VAL A 24 -19.71 9.59 46.15
C VAL A 24 -20.33 10.13 47.43
N THR A 25 -19.69 11.13 48.03
CA THR A 25 -20.38 12.22 48.73
C THR A 25 -19.59 13.51 48.50
N LYS A 26 -20.13 14.41 47.67
CA LYS A 26 -20.49 15.78 48.07
C LYS A 26 -21.05 16.54 46.87
N GLU A 27 -22.17 17.19 47.15
CA GLU A 27 -22.88 18.15 46.30
C GLU A 27 -22.00 19.37 46.02
N ASP A 28 -22.03 19.87 44.78
CA ASP A 28 -22.51 21.23 44.52
C ASP A 28 -22.64 21.55 43.01
N SER A 29 -23.83 22.05 42.66
CA SER A 29 -24.23 22.85 41.47
C SER A 29 -23.94 22.30 40.06
N VAL A 30 -24.98 21.78 39.39
CA VAL A 30 -25.00 21.50 37.93
C VAL A 30 -26.29 22.08 37.30
N PRO A 31 -26.20 22.68 36.09
CA PRO A 31 -27.30 23.32 35.36
C PRO A 31 -28.45 22.38 35.00
N HIS A 32 -29.61 22.98 34.70
CA HIS A 32 -30.86 22.32 34.33
C HIS A 32 -30.66 21.06 33.47
N PRO A 33 -31.17 19.89 33.92
CA PRO A 33 -31.04 18.66 33.17
C PRO A 33 -31.89 18.75 31.89
N SER A 34 -31.26 18.50 30.75
CA SER A 34 -31.95 18.12 29.51
C SER A 34 -33.00 17.05 29.82
N PRO A 35 -34.18 17.07 29.17
CA PRO A 35 -35.26 16.15 29.49
C PRO A 35 -34.76 14.70 29.42
N VAL A 36 -34.79 14.01 30.55
CA VAL A 36 -34.43 12.60 30.66
C VAL A 36 -35.37 11.83 29.73
N PRO A 37 -34.86 11.06 28.75
CA PRO A 37 -35.71 10.29 27.86
C PRO A 37 -36.58 9.35 28.70
N ARG A 38 -37.90 9.39 28.48
CA ARG A 38 -38.82 8.45 29.12
C ARG A 38 -38.73 7.12 28.39
N PHE A 39 -38.13 6.12 29.03
CA PHE A 39 -38.08 4.74 28.55
C PHE A 39 -39.26 3.95 29.12
N ALA A 40 -39.86 3.04 28.34
CA ALA A 40 -40.99 2.23 28.80
C ALA A 40 -40.56 1.08 29.73
N ASP A 41 -39.32 0.58 29.57
CA ASP A 41 -38.71 -0.43 30.44
C ASP A 41 -37.17 -0.25 30.51
N TRP A 42 -36.52 -0.77 31.55
CA TRP A 42 -35.06 -0.74 31.70
C TRP A 42 -34.34 -1.49 30.57
N ARG A 43 -34.99 -2.49 29.96
CA ARG A 43 -34.48 -3.20 28.78
C ARG A 43 -34.37 -2.28 27.57
N GLU A 44 -35.41 -1.49 27.30
CA GLU A 44 -35.41 -0.53 26.19
C GLU A 44 -34.32 0.53 26.38
N ARG A 45 -34.18 1.04 27.62
CA ARG A 45 -33.07 1.93 27.98
C ARG A 45 -31.71 1.30 27.71
N ASP A 46 -31.49 0.09 28.21
CA ASP A 46 -30.20 -0.60 28.11
C ASP A 46 -29.89 -1.00 26.66
N ASP A 47 -30.89 -1.44 25.89
CA ASP A 47 -30.76 -1.73 24.46
C ASP A 47 -30.38 -0.48 23.67
N ILE A 48 -31.03 0.66 23.94
CA ILE A 48 -30.69 1.95 23.31
C ILE A 48 -29.27 2.39 23.71
N ILE A 49 -28.88 2.28 24.98
CA ILE A 49 -27.55 2.66 25.45
C ILE A 49 -26.48 1.77 24.80
N VAL A 50 -26.66 0.45 24.79
CA VAL A 50 -25.73 -0.50 24.17
C VAL A 50 -25.65 -0.26 22.67
N TRP A 51 -26.77 -0.04 22.01
CA TRP A 51 -26.80 0.26 20.57
C TRP A 51 -26.08 1.56 20.24
N ASN A 52 -26.30 2.61 21.05
CA ASN A 52 -25.65 3.91 20.87
C ASN A 52 -24.14 3.85 21.14
N ARG A 53 -23.69 2.98 22.05
CA ARG A 53 -22.28 2.80 22.43
C ARG A 53 -21.59 1.63 21.74
N ARG A 54 -22.26 0.92 20.82
CA ARG A 54 -21.78 -0.36 20.27
C ARG A 54 -20.35 -0.27 19.72
N HIS A 55 -20.02 0.80 19.01
CA HIS A 55 -18.70 0.97 18.40
C HIS A 55 -17.60 1.24 19.43
N ASP A 56 -17.93 1.88 20.55
CA ASP A 56 -17.00 2.12 21.65
C ASP A 56 -16.78 0.82 22.43
N LEU A 57 -17.85 0.05 22.65
CA LEU A 57 -17.80 -1.26 23.28
C LEU A 57 -16.99 -2.26 22.43
N ASP A 58 -17.15 -2.23 21.10
CA ASP A 58 -16.36 -3.05 20.17
C ASP A 58 -14.87 -2.68 20.25
N LEU A 59 -14.54 -1.39 20.32
CA LEU A 59 -13.16 -0.92 20.50
C LEU A 59 -12.59 -1.32 21.87
N GLU A 60 -13.35 -1.14 22.94
CA GLU A 60 -12.94 -1.52 24.31
C GLU A 60 -12.68 -3.03 24.39
N ALA A 61 -13.58 -3.85 23.83
CA ALA A 61 -13.45 -5.30 23.81
C ALA A 61 -12.23 -5.76 22.99
N THR A 62 -12.01 -5.21 21.80
CA THR A 62 -10.87 -5.55 20.94
C THR A 62 -9.54 -5.10 21.55
N THR A 63 -9.50 -3.92 22.15
CA THR A 63 -8.33 -3.42 22.90
C THR A 63 -8.03 -4.31 24.10
N TRP A 64 -9.06 -4.71 24.87
CA TRP A 64 -8.90 -5.60 26.00
C TRP A 64 -8.32 -6.97 25.59
N ILE A 65 -8.86 -7.57 24.51
CA ILE A 65 -8.32 -8.83 23.96
C ILE A 65 -6.84 -8.66 23.62
N GLN A 66 -6.49 -7.57 22.94
CA GLN A 66 -5.12 -7.28 22.54
C GLN A 66 -4.16 -7.13 23.74
N THR A 67 -4.59 -6.43 24.79
CA THR A 67 -3.75 -6.16 25.97
C THR A 67 -3.63 -7.36 26.90
N CYS A 68 -4.69 -8.17 27.04
CA CYS A 68 -4.75 -9.22 28.05
C CYS A 68 -4.30 -10.58 27.56
N THR A 69 -4.30 -10.82 26.24
CA THR A 69 -3.84 -12.12 25.71
C THR A 69 -2.33 -12.12 25.44
N LEU A 70 -1.67 -13.23 25.77
CA LEU A 70 -0.31 -13.54 25.32
C LEU A 70 -0.31 -14.34 24.01
N ASP A 71 -1.48 -14.80 23.57
CA ASP A 71 -1.64 -15.60 22.36
C ASP A 71 -1.53 -14.71 21.10
N ASP A 72 -0.46 -14.94 20.34
CA ASP A 72 -0.20 -14.21 19.10
C ASP A 72 -1.16 -14.59 17.96
N ASP A 73 -1.73 -15.80 17.96
CA ASP A 73 -2.70 -16.23 16.96
C ASP A 73 -4.03 -15.52 17.20
N LEU A 74 -4.45 -15.41 18.46
CA LEU A 74 -5.62 -14.62 18.85
C LEU A 74 -5.45 -13.13 18.49
N ARG A 75 -4.27 -12.56 18.73
CA ARG A 75 -3.97 -11.18 18.31
C ARG A 75 -3.99 -11.01 16.78
N SER A 76 -3.55 -12.03 16.03
CA SER A 76 -3.59 -12.01 14.57
C SER A 76 -5.03 -12.08 14.04
N SER A 77 -5.94 -12.75 14.76
CA SER A 77 -7.37 -12.75 14.40
C SER A 77 -8.00 -11.36 14.41
N LEU A 78 -7.45 -10.40 15.16
CA LEU A 78 -7.94 -9.02 15.20
C LEU A 78 -7.88 -8.31 13.84
N VAL A 79 -6.96 -8.72 12.95
CA VAL A 79 -6.86 -8.18 11.59
C VAL A 79 -8.18 -8.34 10.84
N SER A 80 -8.87 -9.47 11.05
CA SER A 80 -10.14 -9.77 10.37
C SER A 80 -11.32 -8.90 10.84
N ILE A 81 -11.20 -8.29 12.02
CA ILE A 81 -12.27 -7.48 12.64
C ILE A 81 -12.15 -6.01 12.24
N ILE A 82 -10.99 -5.56 11.75
CA ILE A 82 -10.76 -4.16 11.35
C ILE A 82 -11.85 -3.62 10.41
N PRO A 83 -12.29 -4.35 9.36
CA PRO A 83 -13.33 -3.85 8.46
C PRO A 83 -14.72 -3.75 9.09
N ASP A 84 -14.97 -4.47 10.19
CA ASP A 84 -16.24 -4.43 10.90
C ASP A 84 -16.35 -3.23 11.85
N LEU A 85 -15.23 -2.56 12.15
CA LEU A 85 -15.18 -1.37 13.00
C LEU A 85 -15.48 -0.09 12.21
N GLN A 86 -16.00 0.93 12.90
CA GLN A 86 -16.02 2.27 12.32
C GLN A 86 -14.59 2.77 12.05
N PRO A 87 -14.32 3.51 10.95
CA PRO A 87 -12.97 3.91 10.56
C PRO A 87 -12.16 4.57 11.69
N ASP A 88 -12.75 5.51 12.42
CA ASP A 88 -12.08 6.20 13.54
C ASP A 88 -11.69 5.22 14.67
N ARG A 89 -12.55 4.24 14.96
CA ARG A 89 -12.31 3.21 15.98
C ARG A 89 -11.27 2.19 15.51
N ALA A 90 -11.30 1.83 14.24
CA ALA A 90 -10.32 0.95 13.62
C ALA A 90 -8.92 1.60 13.66
N ILE A 91 -8.80 2.87 13.31
CA ILE A 91 -7.54 3.64 13.42
C ILE A 91 -7.03 3.63 14.86
N LEU A 92 -7.90 3.96 15.82
CA LEU A 92 -7.51 3.98 17.24
C LEU A 92 -6.98 2.62 17.72
N LEU A 93 -7.62 1.51 17.31
CA LEU A 93 -7.16 0.16 17.65
C LEU A 93 -5.76 -0.13 17.08
N VAL A 94 -5.53 0.11 15.79
CA VAL A 94 -4.23 -0.21 15.18
C VAL A 94 -3.12 0.70 15.72
N PHE A 95 -3.40 1.99 15.90
CA PHE A 95 -2.42 2.92 16.45
C PHE A 95 -2.19 2.74 17.94
N SER A 96 -3.16 2.24 18.72
CA SER A 96 -2.91 1.88 20.12
C SER A 96 -1.97 0.68 20.23
N ILE A 97 -2.14 -0.32 19.36
CA ILE A 97 -1.24 -1.46 19.26
C ILE A 97 0.18 -1.02 18.93
N LEU A 98 0.33 -0.16 17.92
CA LEU A 98 1.64 0.34 17.49
C LEU A 98 2.26 1.25 18.56
N ALA A 99 1.49 2.17 19.14
CA ALA A 99 1.96 3.10 20.17
C ALA A 99 2.43 2.37 21.43
N ASN A 100 1.69 1.35 21.88
CA ASN A 100 2.07 0.54 23.05
C ASN A 100 3.44 -0.14 22.83
N ARG A 101 3.73 -0.59 21.62
CA ARG A 101 5.01 -1.22 21.28
C ARG A 101 6.16 -0.21 21.11
N LEU A 102 5.83 1.02 20.75
CA LEU A 102 6.75 2.15 20.67
C LEU A 102 6.92 2.86 22.01
N HIS A 103 6.23 2.42 23.07
CA HIS A 103 6.19 3.08 24.38
C HIS A 103 5.72 4.54 24.30
N LEU A 104 4.74 4.80 23.44
CA LEU A 104 4.09 6.11 23.25
C LEU A 104 2.60 6.04 23.60
N SER A 105 2.01 7.18 23.91
CA SER A 105 0.55 7.30 23.93
C SER A 105 0.00 7.28 22.50
N THR A 106 -1.20 6.73 22.29
CA THR A 106 -1.86 6.71 20.98
C THR A 106 -2.00 8.11 20.37
N PRO A 107 -2.49 9.15 21.09
CA PRO A 107 -2.57 10.50 20.55
C PRO A 107 -1.21 11.06 20.12
N THR A 108 -0.15 10.81 20.91
CA THR A 108 1.21 11.27 20.57
C THR A 108 1.68 10.65 19.27
N LEU A 109 1.49 9.34 19.09
CA LEU A 109 1.90 8.67 17.84
C LEU A 109 1.11 9.19 16.65
N MET A 110 -0.22 9.32 16.78
CA MET A 110 -1.08 9.81 15.71
C MET A 110 -0.68 11.23 15.26
N ASN A 111 -0.44 12.14 16.20
CA ASN A 111 0.01 13.50 15.88
C ASN A 111 1.36 13.50 15.16
N ARG A 112 2.34 12.72 15.63
CA ARG A 112 3.65 12.62 14.97
C ARG A 112 3.56 12.03 13.57
N VAL A 113 2.61 11.13 13.32
CA VAL A 113 2.37 10.56 11.99
C VAL A 113 1.78 11.59 11.04
N GLN A 114 0.84 12.43 11.51
CA GLN A 114 0.30 13.55 10.73
C GLN A 114 1.38 14.58 10.40
N GLU A 115 2.24 14.90 11.38
CA GLU A 115 3.35 15.84 11.24
C GLU A 115 4.56 15.28 10.49
N ARG A 116 4.56 13.98 10.15
CA ARG A 116 5.70 13.26 9.55
C ARG A 116 6.98 13.32 10.39
N SER A 117 6.85 13.41 11.72
CA SER A 117 7.96 13.61 12.67
C SER A 117 8.43 12.34 13.38
N CYS A 118 8.01 11.15 12.94
CA CYS A 118 8.39 9.87 13.54
C CYS A 118 8.94 8.82 12.56
N SER A 119 9.53 9.22 11.43
CA SER A 119 10.11 8.27 10.45
C SER A 119 11.11 7.31 11.09
N GLU A 120 12.08 7.82 11.86
CA GLU A 120 13.10 6.99 12.52
C GLU A 120 12.49 5.99 13.50
N LEU A 121 11.51 6.43 14.30
CA LEU A 121 10.81 5.55 15.24
C LEU A 121 10.05 4.42 14.53
N LEU A 122 9.40 4.72 13.40
CA LEU A 122 8.69 3.71 12.60
C LEU A 122 9.66 2.74 11.92
N ARG A 123 10.80 3.23 11.42
CA ARG A 123 11.85 2.38 10.85
C ARG A 123 12.48 1.48 11.91
N ASP A 124 12.78 2.02 13.09
CA ASP A 124 13.30 1.24 14.21
C ASP A 124 12.31 0.16 14.65
N ALA A 125 11.02 0.48 14.69
CA ALA A 125 9.97 -0.51 14.95
C ALA A 125 9.95 -1.61 13.88
N GLY A 126 9.99 -1.21 12.61
CA GLY A 126 10.07 -2.12 11.47
C GLY A 126 11.28 -3.04 11.54
N MET A 127 12.44 -2.53 11.96
CA MET A 127 13.67 -3.33 12.09
C MET A 127 13.62 -4.29 13.30
N ARG A 128 13.12 -3.82 14.45
CA ARG A 128 13.23 -4.53 15.74
C ARG A 128 12.06 -5.44 16.07
N PHE A 129 10.87 -5.22 15.52
CA PHE A 129 9.72 -6.07 15.80
C PHE A 129 9.98 -7.49 15.31
N SER A 130 9.44 -8.50 16.00
CA SER A 130 9.51 -9.88 15.51
C SER A 130 8.83 -10.04 14.15
N LYS A 131 9.24 -11.05 13.37
CA LYS A 131 8.65 -11.33 12.04
C LYS A 131 7.13 -11.30 12.05
N ARG A 132 6.50 -12.12 12.90
CA ARG A 132 5.03 -12.18 13.08
C ARG A 132 4.42 -10.83 13.43
N SER A 133 5.09 -10.07 14.29
CA SER A 133 4.63 -8.73 14.69
C SER A 133 4.62 -7.74 13.53
N ARG A 134 5.64 -7.78 12.66
CA ARG A 134 5.71 -6.92 11.48
C ARG A 134 4.61 -7.27 10.49
N THR A 135 4.45 -8.56 10.19
CA THR A 135 3.39 -9.07 9.31
C THR A 135 2.03 -8.62 9.79
N ARG A 136 1.69 -8.89 11.06
CA ARG A 136 0.42 -8.46 11.66
C ARG A 136 0.23 -6.94 11.59
N THR A 137 1.25 -6.14 11.91
CA THR A 137 1.13 -4.67 11.89
C THR A 137 0.85 -4.17 10.48
N CYS A 138 1.57 -4.66 9.47
CA CYS A 138 1.32 -4.28 8.09
C CYS A 138 -0.05 -4.75 7.59
N ASP A 139 -0.47 -5.98 7.90
CA ASP A 139 -1.79 -6.47 7.50
C ASP A 139 -2.91 -5.64 8.12
N MET A 140 -2.76 -5.22 9.38
CA MET A 140 -3.71 -4.32 10.03
C MET A 140 -3.75 -2.94 9.35
N LEU A 141 -2.59 -2.36 9.02
CA LEU A 141 -2.52 -1.07 8.32
C LEU A 141 -3.07 -1.15 6.88
N LEU A 142 -2.82 -2.25 6.17
CA LEU A 142 -3.39 -2.51 4.85
C LEU A 142 -4.92 -2.66 4.92
N LYS A 143 -5.44 -3.37 5.93
CA LYS A 143 -6.89 -3.46 6.16
C LYS A 143 -7.50 -2.11 6.51
N LEU A 144 -6.80 -1.26 7.26
CA LEU A 144 -7.25 0.11 7.49
C LEU A 144 -7.34 0.92 6.20
N LEU A 145 -6.36 0.79 5.30
CA LEU A 145 -6.41 1.48 4.01
C LEU A 145 -7.65 1.12 3.18
N GLU A 146 -8.14 -0.11 3.28
CA GLU A 146 -9.38 -0.54 2.62
C GLU A 146 -10.64 0.11 3.21
N CYS A 147 -10.59 0.52 4.49
CA CYS A 147 -11.77 0.97 5.25
C CYS A 147 -11.82 2.49 5.46
N VAL A 148 -10.69 3.19 5.35
CA VAL A 148 -10.64 4.64 5.53
C VAL A 148 -11.24 5.35 4.31
N PRO A 149 -12.20 6.27 4.52
CA PRO A 149 -12.81 7.00 3.43
C PRO A 149 -11.76 7.72 2.54
N PRO A 150 -11.91 7.66 1.21
CA PRO A 150 -10.97 8.30 0.28
C PRO A 150 -10.96 9.83 0.39
N HIS A 151 -12.04 10.43 0.91
CA HIS A 151 -12.13 11.83 1.26
C HIS A 151 -12.06 11.96 2.78
N ASN A 152 -10.91 12.42 3.29
CA ASN A 152 -10.69 12.52 4.72
C ASN A 152 -10.67 13.96 5.21
N ASP A 153 -11.18 14.15 6.41
CA ASP A 153 -10.99 15.35 7.21
C ASP A 153 -9.49 15.52 7.50
N PRO A 154 -8.86 16.68 7.16
CA PRO A 154 -7.44 16.91 7.39
C PRO A 154 -7.04 16.88 8.87
N SER A 155 -8.00 17.00 9.80
CA SER A 155 -7.73 16.88 11.24
C SER A 155 -7.54 15.43 11.70
N LYS A 156 -7.89 14.44 10.86
CA LYS A 156 -7.82 13.01 11.17
C LYS A 156 -6.78 12.29 10.31
N LEU A 157 -6.27 11.16 10.81
CA LEU A 157 -5.40 10.29 10.02
C LEU A 157 -6.16 9.76 8.80
N GLY A 158 -5.62 9.99 7.62
CA GLY A 158 -6.19 9.55 6.35
C GLY A 158 -5.39 8.44 5.67
N ALA A 159 -5.85 8.03 4.49
CA ALA A 159 -5.18 7.00 3.70
C ALA A 159 -3.71 7.35 3.37
N LEU A 160 -3.38 8.62 3.14
CA LEU A 160 -2.00 9.07 2.93
C LEU A 160 -1.12 8.91 4.18
N ASP A 161 -1.72 9.03 5.37
CA ASP A 161 -0.99 8.86 6.63
C ASP A 161 -0.69 7.40 6.92
N LEU A 162 -1.67 6.54 6.68
CA LEU A 162 -1.53 5.09 6.74
C LEU A 162 -0.48 4.59 5.74
N LEU A 163 -0.56 5.06 4.49
CA LEU A 163 0.33 4.64 3.42
C LEU A 163 1.79 5.02 3.70
N TRP A 164 2.03 6.23 4.23
CA TRP A 164 3.36 6.64 4.69
C TRP A 164 3.82 5.83 5.92
N THR A 165 2.92 5.52 6.85
CA THR A 165 3.25 4.69 8.03
C THR A 165 3.73 3.30 7.59
N ILE A 166 3.02 2.67 6.64
CA ILE A 166 3.41 1.40 6.04
C ILE A 166 4.78 1.53 5.37
N TRP A 167 5.01 2.59 4.60
CA TRP A 167 6.28 2.82 3.92
C TRP A 167 7.45 2.89 4.90
N GLU A 168 7.39 3.76 5.91
CA GLU A 168 8.48 3.93 6.89
C GLU A 168 8.72 2.65 7.69
N PHE A 169 7.65 1.96 8.08
CA PHE A 169 7.75 0.70 8.79
C PHE A 169 8.39 -0.40 7.92
N CYS A 170 7.99 -0.51 6.64
CA CYS A 170 8.55 -1.48 5.71
C CYS A 170 10.01 -1.19 5.36
N LEU A 171 10.40 0.08 5.23
CA LEU A 171 11.81 0.46 5.06
C LEU A 171 12.67 -0.05 6.21
N GLY A 172 12.20 0.09 7.45
CA GLY A 172 12.86 -0.49 8.62
C GLY A 172 12.94 -2.02 8.56
N ALA A 173 11.84 -2.67 8.19
CA ALA A 173 11.76 -4.13 8.08
C ALA A 173 12.76 -4.71 7.07
N CYS A 174 13.20 -3.95 6.07
CA CYS A 174 14.23 -4.38 5.11
C CYS A 174 15.58 -4.63 5.76
N PHE A 175 15.88 -3.96 6.87
CA PHE A 175 17.13 -4.12 7.61
C PHE A 175 17.00 -5.10 8.79
N ALA A 176 15.84 -5.72 8.99
CA ALA A 176 15.68 -6.76 10.00
C ALA A 176 16.49 -8.01 9.64
N GLN A 177 17.05 -8.69 10.65
CA GLN A 177 17.80 -9.94 10.47
C GLN A 177 16.95 -11.03 9.80
N ASP A 178 15.69 -11.18 10.25
CA ASP A 178 14.74 -12.15 9.71
C ASP A 178 13.87 -11.55 8.60
N GLN A 179 14.42 -11.30 7.41
CA GLN A 179 13.63 -10.74 6.30
C GLN A 179 12.39 -11.60 5.96
N ASP A 180 11.27 -10.95 5.67
CA ASP A 180 10.00 -11.61 5.34
C ASP A 180 9.52 -11.25 3.93
N THR A 181 9.80 -12.12 2.96
CA THR A 181 9.38 -11.91 1.56
C THR A 181 7.86 -11.84 1.41
N LEU A 182 7.11 -12.58 2.23
CA LEU A 182 5.64 -12.58 2.18
C LEU A 182 5.05 -11.23 2.64
N LEU A 183 5.70 -10.57 3.60
CA LEU A 183 5.32 -9.23 4.03
C LEU A 183 5.42 -8.23 2.86
N TYR A 184 6.54 -8.24 2.14
CA TYR A 184 6.72 -7.35 0.98
C TYR A 184 5.72 -7.66 -0.13
N GLN A 185 5.41 -8.94 -0.38
CA GLN A 185 4.36 -9.30 -1.33
C GLN A 185 3.00 -8.74 -0.94
N SER A 186 2.60 -8.88 0.33
CA SER A 186 1.35 -8.33 0.87
C SER A 186 1.27 -6.81 0.66
N VAL A 187 2.36 -6.11 1.01
CA VAL A 187 2.45 -4.65 0.87
C VAL A 187 2.44 -4.21 -0.59
N LEU A 188 3.22 -4.84 -1.48
CA LEU A 188 3.21 -4.52 -2.90
C LEU A 188 1.84 -4.76 -3.53
N ASN A 189 1.16 -5.83 -3.15
CA ASN A 189 -0.20 -6.13 -3.62
C ASN A 189 -1.19 -5.05 -3.16
N GLY A 190 -1.17 -4.70 -1.88
CA GLY A 190 -2.04 -3.67 -1.33
C GLY A 190 -1.80 -2.30 -1.96
N VAL A 191 -0.53 -1.88 -2.08
CA VAL A 191 -0.17 -0.59 -2.68
C VAL A 191 -0.52 -0.55 -4.18
N ALA A 192 -0.29 -1.64 -4.92
CA ALA A 192 -0.69 -1.71 -6.33
C ALA A 192 -2.23 -1.70 -6.50
N ALA A 193 -2.99 -2.27 -5.56
CA ALA A 193 -4.45 -2.22 -5.57
C ALA A 193 -4.98 -0.77 -5.46
N LEU A 194 -4.29 0.11 -4.71
CA LEU A 194 -4.66 1.52 -4.58
C LEU A 194 -4.59 2.31 -5.90
N LEU A 195 -3.91 1.79 -6.93
CA LEU A 195 -3.82 2.42 -8.25
C LEU A 195 -5.07 2.23 -9.12
N SER A 196 -6.09 1.53 -8.63
CA SER A 196 -7.37 1.37 -9.31
C SER A 196 -8.05 2.72 -9.59
N GLU A 197 -8.88 2.78 -10.63
CA GLU A 197 -9.52 4.02 -11.08
C GLU A 197 -10.50 4.63 -10.08
N GLY A 198 -11.08 3.82 -9.20
CA GLY A 198 -12.00 4.28 -8.15
C GLY A 198 -11.33 5.09 -7.04
N ASN A 199 -10.00 5.09 -6.95
CA ASN A 199 -9.27 5.81 -5.90
C ASN A 199 -8.93 7.25 -6.31
N PRO A 200 -8.87 8.21 -5.36
CA PRO A 200 -8.46 9.58 -5.65
C PRO A 200 -7.06 9.66 -6.25
N PHE A 201 -6.86 10.58 -7.20
CA PHE A 201 -5.56 10.75 -7.87
C PHE A 201 -4.40 10.98 -6.89
N ARG A 202 -4.61 11.74 -5.81
CA ARG A 202 -3.57 11.98 -4.78
C ARG A 202 -3.11 10.68 -4.11
N LEU A 203 -4.03 9.76 -3.82
CA LEU A 203 -3.73 8.45 -3.23
C LEU A 203 -3.02 7.55 -4.24
N ARG A 204 -3.53 7.50 -5.48
CA ARG A 204 -2.90 6.76 -6.59
C ARG A 204 -1.45 7.22 -6.81
N ARG A 205 -1.22 8.53 -6.85
CA ARG A 205 0.12 9.12 -6.96
C ARG A 205 1.04 8.71 -5.81
N ALA A 206 0.56 8.77 -4.57
CA ALA A 206 1.36 8.37 -3.41
C ALA A 206 1.70 6.88 -3.44
N ALA A 207 0.75 6.03 -3.83
CA ALA A 207 0.97 4.60 -4.00
C ALA A 207 2.01 4.32 -5.09
N LEU A 208 1.92 5.00 -6.24
CA LEU A 208 2.92 4.88 -7.30
C LEU A 208 4.32 5.27 -6.81
N ASN A 209 4.45 6.36 -6.07
CA ASN A 209 5.76 6.79 -5.55
C ASN A 209 6.38 5.75 -4.63
N ILE A 210 5.58 5.07 -3.79
CA ILE A 210 6.08 3.96 -2.96
C ILE A 210 6.54 2.80 -3.84
N LEU A 211 5.76 2.40 -4.84
CA LEU A 211 6.19 1.35 -5.76
C LEU A 211 7.48 1.73 -6.48
N TYR A 212 7.59 2.98 -6.94
CA TYR A 212 8.76 3.50 -7.63
C TYR A 212 10.01 3.52 -6.75
N GLU A 213 9.89 3.88 -5.47
CA GLU A 213 11.02 3.81 -4.54
C GLU A 213 11.34 2.37 -4.14
N SER A 214 10.33 1.51 -4.02
CA SER A 214 10.50 0.09 -3.67
C SER A 214 11.30 -0.72 -4.70
N THR A 215 11.23 -0.37 -5.99
CA THR A 215 12.03 -1.05 -7.04
C THR A 215 13.54 -0.89 -6.86
N HIS A 216 13.96 0.06 -6.01
CA HIS A 216 15.37 0.27 -5.68
C HIS A 216 15.69 -0.09 -4.23
N ALA A 217 14.79 0.26 -3.30
CA ALA A 217 15.03 0.07 -1.87
C ALA A 217 15.01 -1.41 -1.46
N TRP A 218 14.23 -2.25 -2.15
CA TRP A 218 14.03 -3.64 -1.75
C TRP A 218 14.80 -4.59 -2.66
N THR A 219 15.60 -5.47 -2.06
CA THR A 219 16.37 -6.50 -2.77
C THR A 219 15.48 -7.56 -3.42
N PHE A 220 14.26 -7.72 -2.90
CA PHE A 220 13.26 -8.66 -3.40
C PHE A 220 12.33 -7.96 -4.41
N LEU A 221 12.35 -8.43 -5.66
CA LEU A 221 11.47 -7.95 -6.73
C LEU A 221 10.36 -8.96 -6.99
N TYR A 222 9.11 -8.53 -6.77
CA TYR A 222 7.89 -9.31 -6.98
C TYR A 222 6.91 -8.54 -7.87
N CYS A 223 6.25 -9.24 -8.79
CA CYS A 223 5.17 -8.65 -9.57
C CYS A 223 3.85 -8.73 -8.78
N PRO A 224 3.24 -7.60 -8.39
CA PRO A 224 1.97 -7.63 -7.67
C PRO A 224 0.85 -8.19 -8.54
N ALA A 225 -0.10 -8.90 -7.93
CA ALA A 225 -1.29 -9.42 -8.60
C ALA A 225 -2.10 -8.29 -9.27
N ALA A 226 -2.07 -7.09 -8.69
CA ALA A 226 -2.72 -5.89 -9.22
C ALA A 226 -1.84 -5.10 -10.21
N ILE A 227 -0.84 -5.71 -10.87
CA ILE A 227 0.02 -5.03 -11.85
C ILE A 227 -0.77 -4.35 -12.98
N GLY A 228 -1.92 -4.90 -13.36
CA GLY A 228 -2.84 -4.28 -14.32
C GLY A 228 -3.25 -2.86 -13.91
N ASN A 229 -3.42 -2.57 -12.62
CA ASN A 229 -3.74 -1.22 -12.14
C ASN A 229 -2.59 -0.24 -12.38
N VAL A 230 -1.33 -0.69 -12.26
CA VAL A 230 -0.14 0.12 -12.56
C VAL A 230 -0.12 0.48 -14.04
N ILE A 231 -0.34 -0.52 -14.91
CA ILE A 231 -0.33 -0.34 -16.37
C ILE A 231 -1.46 0.60 -16.79
N THR A 232 -2.69 0.39 -16.30
CA THR A 232 -3.84 1.25 -16.58
C THR A 232 -3.61 2.67 -16.06
N PHE A 233 -3.03 2.83 -14.86
CA PHE A 233 -2.69 4.15 -14.34
C PHE A 233 -1.65 4.87 -15.21
N ALA A 234 -0.62 4.18 -15.68
CA ALA A 234 0.36 4.76 -16.61
C ALA A 234 -0.33 5.29 -17.87
N ARG A 235 -1.16 4.46 -18.51
CA ARG A 235 -1.89 4.86 -19.73
C ARG A 235 -2.85 6.02 -19.48
N ALA A 236 -3.55 6.03 -18.34
CA ALA A 236 -4.37 7.18 -17.96
C ALA A 236 -3.51 8.46 -17.80
N CYS A 237 -2.33 8.36 -17.20
CA CYS A 237 -1.41 9.51 -17.08
C CYS A 237 -0.96 10.04 -18.44
N TYR A 238 -0.69 9.15 -19.41
CA TYR A 238 -0.39 9.54 -20.79
C TYR A 238 -1.55 10.30 -21.43
N HIS A 239 -2.77 9.77 -21.36
CA HIS A 239 -3.96 10.41 -21.94
C HIS A 239 -4.32 11.74 -21.27
N HIS A 240 -4.07 11.87 -19.97
CA HIS A 240 -4.28 13.11 -19.22
C HIS A 240 -3.06 14.05 -19.21
N GLN A 241 -2.04 13.76 -20.03
CA GLN A 241 -0.86 14.61 -20.20
C GLN A 241 -0.13 14.93 -18.87
N THR A 242 0.08 13.91 -18.04
CA THR A 242 0.87 14.00 -16.80
C THR A 242 2.22 13.29 -16.97
N PRO A 243 3.20 13.92 -17.66
CA PRO A 243 4.41 13.25 -18.16
C PRO A 243 5.27 12.62 -17.06
N ASP A 244 5.49 13.32 -15.94
CA ASP A 244 6.27 12.79 -14.81
C ASP A 244 5.65 11.51 -14.22
N MET A 245 4.33 11.50 -14.05
CA MET A 245 3.61 10.33 -13.55
C MET A 245 3.60 9.20 -14.57
N PHE A 246 3.45 9.53 -15.85
CA PHE A 246 3.51 8.54 -16.93
C PHE A 246 4.86 7.81 -16.97
N LEU A 247 5.98 8.55 -16.91
CA LEU A 247 7.32 7.95 -16.90
C LEU A 247 7.56 7.10 -15.65
N LYS A 248 7.19 7.59 -14.47
CA LYS A 248 7.32 6.83 -13.21
C LYS A 248 6.50 5.54 -13.24
N ALA A 249 5.23 5.63 -13.66
CA ALA A 249 4.34 4.46 -13.76
C ALA A 249 4.84 3.46 -14.80
N SER A 250 5.35 3.94 -15.94
CA SER A 250 5.95 3.10 -16.96
C SER A 250 7.19 2.38 -16.43
N ALA A 251 8.10 3.08 -15.75
CA ALA A 251 9.29 2.47 -15.16
C ALA A 251 8.93 1.38 -14.14
N VAL A 252 7.94 1.63 -13.26
CA VAL A 252 7.43 0.62 -12.30
C VAL A 252 6.83 -0.57 -13.05
N ALA A 253 5.97 -0.33 -14.03
CA ALA A 253 5.33 -1.39 -14.80
C ALA A 253 6.36 -2.29 -15.49
N LEU A 254 7.40 -1.72 -16.10
CA LEU A 254 8.46 -2.46 -16.77
C LEU A 254 9.27 -3.33 -15.80
N HIS A 255 9.73 -2.74 -14.68
CA HIS A 255 10.48 -3.47 -13.65
C HIS A 255 9.72 -4.65 -13.08
N LEU A 256 8.47 -4.41 -12.67
CA LEU A 256 7.69 -5.42 -11.97
C LEU A 256 7.15 -6.47 -12.95
N SER A 257 6.74 -6.08 -14.16
CA SER A 257 6.24 -7.02 -15.18
C SER A 257 7.32 -7.98 -15.70
N ALA A 258 8.61 -7.61 -15.62
CA ALA A 258 9.70 -8.53 -15.92
C ALA A 258 9.74 -9.76 -14.98
N ARG A 259 9.06 -9.69 -13.84
CA ARG A 259 8.92 -10.82 -12.89
C ARG A 259 7.68 -11.68 -13.13
N LEU A 260 6.84 -11.36 -14.12
CA LEU A 260 5.77 -12.25 -14.53
C LEU A 260 6.37 -13.54 -15.11
N ASN A 261 5.75 -14.67 -14.82
CA ASN A 261 6.16 -15.94 -15.41
C ASN A 261 5.61 -16.03 -16.84
N TRP A 262 6.41 -15.57 -17.79
CA TRP A 262 6.09 -15.53 -19.22
C TRP A 262 6.13 -16.91 -19.90
N ASP A 263 6.83 -17.88 -19.31
CA ASP A 263 7.16 -19.17 -19.95
C ASP A 263 6.08 -20.25 -19.79
N LEU A 264 5.06 -20.03 -18.95
CA LEU A 264 3.99 -21.01 -18.74
C LEU A 264 2.91 -20.88 -19.84
N PRO A 265 2.69 -21.92 -20.67
CA PRO A 265 1.79 -21.86 -21.84
C PRO A 265 0.29 -21.71 -21.50
N TYR A 266 -0.10 -21.85 -20.22
CA TYR A 266 -1.48 -21.74 -19.74
C TYR A 266 -1.64 -20.72 -18.61
N ASN A 267 -0.81 -19.68 -18.58
CA ASN A 267 -0.97 -18.63 -17.58
C ASN A 267 -1.99 -17.59 -18.07
N GLU A 268 -3.22 -17.65 -17.55
CA GLU A 268 -4.28 -16.65 -17.78
C GLU A 268 -3.77 -15.21 -17.55
N THR A 269 -2.85 -15.05 -16.61
CA THR A 269 -2.14 -13.80 -16.29
C THR A 269 -1.37 -13.24 -17.49
N ARG A 270 -0.70 -14.09 -18.28
CA ARG A 270 0.03 -13.70 -19.49
C ARG A 270 -0.94 -13.24 -20.58
N ALA A 271 -2.01 -13.99 -20.80
CA ALA A 271 -3.03 -13.66 -21.80
C ALA A 271 -3.70 -12.30 -21.50
N PHE A 272 -3.90 -12.00 -20.22
CA PHE A 272 -4.55 -10.76 -19.78
C PHE A 272 -3.62 -9.53 -19.79
N HIS A 273 -2.40 -9.63 -19.25
CA HIS A 273 -1.53 -8.45 -19.10
C HIS A 273 -0.65 -8.17 -20.33
N ARG A 274 -0.35 -9.16 -21.19
CA ARG A 274 0.48 -8.94 -22.38
C ARG A 274 -0.08 -7.84 -23.29
N PRO A 275 -1.37 -7.84 -23.67
CA PRO A 275 -1.92 -6.79 -24.53
C PRO A 275 -1.87 -5.40 -23.86
N GLN A 276 -2.08 -5.33 -22.54
CA GLN A 276 -2.00 -4.09 -21.77
C GLN A 276 -0.58 -3.51 -21.79
N LEU A 277 0.42 -4.38 -21.60
CA LEU A 277 1.83 -4.00 -21.62
C LEU A 277 2.27 -3.60 -23.03
N GLN A 278 1.80 -4.29 -24.09
CA GLN A 278 2.01 -3.87 -25.48
C GLN A 278 1.45 -2.47 -25.75
N ALA A 279 0.24 -2.19 -25.27
CA ALA A 279 -0.35 -0.86 -25.42
C ALA A 279 0.49 0.21 -24.70
N LEU A 280 0.92 -0.07 -23.46
CA LEU A 280 1.80 0.83 -22.71
C LEU A 280 3.13 1.09 -23.42
N LEU A 281 3.78 0.05 -23.96
CA LEU A 281 5.05 0.19 -24.68
C LEU A 281 4.89 1.07 -25.93
N ARG A 282 3.77 0.95 -26.66
CA ARG A 282 3.46 1.82 -27.80
C ARG A 282 3.24 3.27 -27.36
N ASP A 283 2.48 3.48 -26.29
CA ASP A 283 2.23 4.82 -25.72
C ASP A 283 3.57 5.45 -25.26
N LEU A 284 4.46 4.66 -24.66
CA LEU A 284 5.81 5.07 -24.27
C LEU A 284 6.69 5.42 -25.47
N SER A 285 6.66 4.63 -26.56
CA SER A 285 7.41 4.96 -27.78
C SER A 285 6.98 6.31 -28.34
N ARG A 286 5.66 6.53 -28.49
CA ARG A 286 5.12 7.80 -29.00
C ARG A 286 5.53 8.98 -28.13
N PHE A 287 5.43 8.81 -26.81
CA PHE A 287 5.83 9.82 -25.86
C PHE A 287 7.31 10.19 -25.99
N LEU A 288 8.20 9.19 -26.05
CA LEU A 288 9.64 9.44 -26.16
C LEU A 288 10.04 10.05 -27.51
N ILE A 289 9.39 9.64 -28.61
CA ILE A 289 9.58 10.28 -29.93
C ILE A 289 9.22 11.76 -29.84
N GLN A 290 8.05 12.08 -29.29
CA GLN A 290 7.61 13.47 -29.10
C GLN A 290 8.60 14.26 -28.22
N CYS A 291 9.08 13.68 -27.12
CA CYS A 291 10.09 14.33 -26.28
C CYS A 291 11.40 14.60 -27.03
N ASN A 292 11.86 13.67 -27.87
CA ASN A 292 13.05 13.86 -28.70
C ASN A 292 12.85 14.99 -29.72
N GLU A 293 11.70 15.03 -30.40
CA GLU A 293 11.34 16.08 -31.36
C GLU A 293 11.23 17.45 -30.69
N ASP A 294 10.68 17.51 -29.47
CA ASP A 294 10.50 18.73 -28.70
C ASP A 294 11.78 19.16 -27.94
N GLY A 295 12.84 18.34 -27.93
CA GLY A 295 14.08 18.61 -27.19
C GLY A 295 13.92 18.59 -25.67
N VAL A 296 12.96 17.80 -25.15
CA VAL A 296 12.69 17.70 -23.72
C VAL A 296 13.72 16.79 -23.04
N ARG A 297 14.43 17.33 -22.05
CA ARG A 297 15.38 16.55 -21.24
C ARG A 297 14.67 15.67 -20.22
N HIS A 298 15.17 14.45 -20.05
CA HIS A 298 14.68 13.49 -19.07
C HIS A 298 15.53 13.52 -17.79
N GLU A 299 14.88 13.29 -16.64
CA GLU A 299 15.59 13.10 -15.37
C GLU A 299 16.44 11.81 -15.44
N GLU A 300 17.74 11.92 -15.17
CA GLU A 300 18.70 10.80 -15.22
C GLU A 300 18.21 9.57 -14.44
N ARG A 301 17.75 9.78 -13.20
CA ARG A 301 17.25 8.69 -12.34
C ARG A 301 16.04 7.98 -12.95
N GLY A 302 15.12 8.75 -13.55
CA GLY A 302 13.94 8.22 -14.22
C GLY A 302 14.29 7.45 -15.49
N ALA A 303 15.19 8.00 -16.30
CA ALA A 303 15.69 7.38 -17.52
C ALA A 303 16.43 6.06 -17.24
N ASN A 304 17.36 6.05 -16.28
CA ASN A 304 18.10 4.86 -15.88
C ASN A 304 17.14 3.74 -15.45
N LYS A 305 16.13 4.06 -14.63
CA LYS A 305 15.10 3.09 -14.23
C LYS A 305 14.29 2.59 -15.44
N LEU A 306 13.88 3.48 -16.34
CA LEU A 306 13.15 3.08 -17.54
C LEU A 306 13.96 2.07 -18.37
N VAL A 307 15.24 2.37 -18.65
CA VAL A 307 16.14 1.52 -19.43
C VAL A 307 16.37 0.18 -18.74
N TYR A 308 16.64 0.19 -17.43
CA TYR A 308 16.87 -1.03 -16.66
C TYR A 308 15.63 -1.95 -16.67
N GLY A 309 14.45 -1.39 -16.42
CA GLY A 309 13.19 -2.12 -16.48
C GLY A 309 12.90 -2.69 -17.87
N LEU A 310 13.21 -1.93 -18.92
CA LEU A 310 13.07 -2.37 -20.31
C LEU A 310 14.03 -3.53 -20.63
N ALA A 311 15.28 -3.45 -20.19
CA ALA A 311 16.28 -4.49 -20.36
C ALA A 311 15.86 -5.80 -19.68
N LEU A 312 15.39 -5.73 -18.43
CA LEU A 312 14.84 -6.89 -17.72
C LEU A 312 13.66 -7.54 -18.47
N LEU A 313 12.77 -6.71 -19.03
CA LEU A 313 11.65 -7.21 -19.80
C LEU A 313 12.10 -7.85 -21.12
N ALA A 314 13.07 -7.25 -21.82
CA ALA A 314 13.62 -7.75 -23.07
C ALA A 314 14.34 -9.10 -22.91
N GLU A 315 15.02 -9.31 -21.78
CA GLU A 315 15.63 -10.61 -21.44
C GLU A 315 14.58 -11.72 -21.33
N LYS A 316 13.37 -11.40 -20.87
CA LYS A 316 12.27 -12.35 -20.72
C LYS A 316 11.45 -12.52 -22.00
N ASP A 317 11.09 -11.42 -22.66
CA ASP A 317 10.23 -11.42 -23.83
C ASP A 317 10.62 -10.30 -24.79
N GLY A 318 11.74 -10.47 -25.51
CA GLY A 318 12.24 -9.47 -26.47
C GLY A 318 11.24 -9.15 -27.59
N GLU A 319 10.37 -10.09 -27.97
CA GLU A 319 9.33 -9.83 -28.98
C GLU A 319 8.31 -8.79 -28.48
N LEU A 320 8.00 -8.79 -27.19
CA LEU A 320 7.11 -7.82 -26.58
C LEU A 320 7.67 -6.39 -26.63
N VAL A 321 8.98 -6.23 -26.41
CA VAL A 321 9.65 -4.93 -26.36
C VAL A 321 9.78 -4.30 -27.75
N GLY A 322 10.10 -5.11 -28.76
CA GLY A 322 10.39 -4.64 -30.12
C GLY A 322 11.64 -3.75 -30.22
N ALA A 323 12.03 -3.41 -31.46
CA ALA A 323 13.23 -2.58 -31.72
C ALA A 323 13.00 -1.08 -31.50
N ILE A 324 11.75 -0.60 -31.64
CA ILE A 324 11.41 0.83 -31.65
C ILE A 324 11.82 1.52 -30.34
N LEU A 325 11.54 0.93 -29.18
CA LEU A 325 11.84 1.56 -27.89
C LEU A 325 13.34 1.73 -27.64
N PRO A 326 14.19 0.69 -27.81
CA PRO A 326 15.63 0.86 -27.74
C PRO A 326 16.18 1.93 -28.70
N ASP A 327 15.67 1.98 -29.94
CA ASP A 327 16.12 2.93 -30.96
C ASP A 327 15.82 4.37 -30.55
N VAL A 328 14.59 4.66 -30.09
CA VAL A 328 14.15 5.99 -29.66
C VAL A 328 14.93 6.46 -28.43
N LEU A 329 15.22 5.56 -27.48
CA LEU A 329 16.03 5.89 -26.31
C LEU A 329 17.49 6.20 -26.70
N LEU A 330 18.08 5.45 -27.63
CA LEU A 330 19.43 5.73 -28.13
C LEU A 330 19.51 7.04 -28.91
N GLU A 331 18.46 7.39 -29.64
CA GLU A 331 18.33 8.70 -30.25
C GLU A 331 18.32 9.80 -29.19
N GLY A 332 17.52 9.65 -28.12
CA GLY A 332 17.51 10.61 -27.01
C GLY A 332 18.88 10.78 -26.34
N VAL A 333 19.66 9.70 -26.21
CA VAL A 333 21.06 9.77 -25.74
C VAL A 333 21.95 10.53 -26.73
N LYS A 334 21.84 10.26 -28.03
CA LYS A 334 22.62 10.97 -29.07
C LYS A 334 22.30 12.47 -29.11
N LEU A 335 21.06 12.84 -28.86
CA LEU A 335 20.60 14.23 -28.77
C LEU A 335 21.00 14.92 -27.46
N GLY A 336 21.59 14.21 -26.49
CA GLY A 336 21.92 14.75 -25.18
C GLY A 336 20.68 15.11 -24.34
N LEU A 337 19.56 14.41 -24.60
CA LEU A 337 18.30 14.55 -23.88
C LEU A 337 18.15 13.53 -22.75
N ILE A 338 18.88 12.43 -22.85
CA ILE A 338 18.92 11.35 -21.87
C ILE A 338 20.36 11.14 -21.43
N ASP A 339 20.62 11.41 -20.16
CA ASP A 339 21.86 11.01 -19.51
C ASP A 339 21.67 9.60 -18.92
N LEU A 340 22.51 8.67 -19.34
CA LEU A 340 22.51 7.29 -18.85
C LEU A 340 23.82 6.98 -18.16
N SER A 341 23.76 6.11 -17.15
CA SER A 341 24.96 5.47 -16.64
C SER A 341 25.63 4.64 -17.74
N HIS A 342 26.94 4.39 -17.61
CA HIS A 342 27.66 3.53 -18.56
C HIS A 342 27.01 2.14 -18.68
N GLU A 343 26.53 1.60 -17.56
CA GLU A 343 25.87 0.29 -17.51
C GLU A 343 24.53 0.28 -18.25
N GLU A 344 23.69 1.31 -18.07
CA GLU A 344 22.41 1.41 -18.77
C GLU A 344 22.59 1.63 -20.27
N HIS A 345 23.61 2.40 -20.67
CA HIS A 345 23.95 2.57 -22.07
C HIS A 345 24.37 1.26 -22.74
N LEU A 346 25.14 0.41 -22.03
CA LEU A 346 25.51 -0.92 -22.51
C LEU A 346 24.31 -1.86 -22.62
N ARG A 347 23.40 -1.84 -21.62
CA ARG A 347 22.14 -2.61 -21.68
C ARG A 347 21.31 -2.23 -22.90
N LEU A 348 21.19 -0.94 -23.16
CA LEU A 348 20.41 -0.41 -24.27
C LEU A 348 20.97 -0.83 -25.63
N ARG A 349 22.30 -0.79 -25.81
CA ARG A 349 22.96 -1.33 -27.02
C ARG A 349 22.83 -2.85 -27.14
N GLY A 350 23.03 -3.56 -26.04
CA GLY A 350 22.91 -5.01 -25.98
C GLY A 350 21.50 -5.51 -26.32
N MET A 351 20.47 -4.67 -26.12
CA MET A 351 19.14 -4.93 -26.66
C MET A 351 19.20 -4.94 -28.19
N GLN A 352 19.61 -3.88 -28.89
CA GLN A 352 19.68 -3.87 -30.37
C GLN A 352 20.44 -5.06 -30.97
N GLU A 353 21.59 -5.42 -30.40
CA GLU A 353 22.46 -6.49 -30.92
C GLU A 353 21.87 -7.90 -30.80
N LYS A 354 20.93 -8.12 -29.87
CA LYS A 354 20.27 -9.42 -29.67
C LYS A 354 19.05 -9.64 -30.57
N TRP A 355 18.52 -8.60 -31.22
CA TRP A 355 17.39 -8.72 -32.17
C TRP A 355 17.73 -9.33 -33.54
N PRO A 356 18.89 -9.10 -34.19
CA PRO A 356 19.15 -9.65 -35.52
C PRO A 356 19.26 -11.18 -35.58
N GLN A 357 19.26 -11.91 -34.46
CA GLN A 357 19.38 -13.38 -34.46
C GLN A 357 18.07 -14.17 -34.24
N ARG A 358 16.92 -13.52 -34.00
CA ARG A 358 15.62 -14.22 -33.85
C ARG A 358 14.73 -14.22 -35.10
N GLY A 359 15.16 -13.53 -36.16
CA GLY A 359 14.42 -13.34 -37.41
C GLY A 359 14.74 -14.30 -38.58
N VAL A 360 15.56 -15.33 -38.38
CA VAL A 360 15.84 -16.34 -39.43
C VAL A 360 15.34 -17.71 -38.96
N ARG A 361 14.02 -17.87 -38.86
CA ARG A 361 13.41 -19.17 -39.17
C ARG A 361 13.12 -19.15 -40.66
N SER A 362 14.06 -19.70 -41.43
CA SER A 362 13.87 -20.05 -42.82
C SER A 362 12.69 -21.03 -42.93
N TRP A 363 11.52 -20.52 -43.28
CA TRP A 363 10.52 -21.32 -43.96
C TRP A 363 10.92 -21.34 -45.44
N THR A 364 11.90 -22.18 -45.76
CA THR A 364 12.07 -22.66 -47.13
C THR A 364 10.97 -23.67 -47.42
N ARG A 365 10.36 -23.50 -48.60
CA ARG A 365 9.20 -24.20 -49.14
C ARG A 365 9.27 -25.72 -49.09
#